data_AF-A0AAD5GBG8-F1
#
_entry.id   AF-A0AAD5GBG8-F1
#
_cell.length_a   1.000
_cell.length_b   1.000
_cell.length_c   1.000
_cell.angle_alpha   90.00
_cell.angle_beta   90.00
_cell.angle_gamma   90.00
#
_symmetry.space_group_name_H-M   'P 1'
#
loop_
_entity.id
_entity.type
_entity.pdbx_description
1 polymer ?
#
loop_
_entity_poly.entity_id
_entity_poly.type
_entity_poly.pdbx_seq_one_letter_code
_entity_poly.pdbx_strand_id
1 'polypeptide(L)'
;MYYKIVVNKGALLLANYLYGAPFLVFCGFVMGLALLQHTHPSIAHYNTTEWDWIRGALSTIDRNVGFLNWFVHDVPCIHVLHHIFPRIPHYHALEALRAIKPMLGDYYMYDDTPIIQAFWRDEGMHLC
;
A
#
# COMPACT_ATOMS: atom_id res chain seq x y z
N MET A 1 -19.30 -43.75 -1.46
CA MET A 1 -19.82 -42.42 -1.86
C MET A 1 -19.50 -41.35 -0.81
N TYR A 2 -19.83 -41.56 0.47
CA TYR A 2 -19.60 -40.59 1.55
C TYR A 2 -18.12 -40.21 1.79
N TYR A 3 -17.19 -41.17 1.77
CA TYR A 3 -15.75 -40.90 1.95
C TYR A 3 -15.20 -39.87 0.93
N LYS A 4 -15.56 -40.01 -0.36
CA LYS A 4 -15.13 -39.07 -1.40
C LYS A 4 -15.69 -37.66 -1.17
N ILE A 5 -16.92 -37.55 -0.66
CA ILE A 5 -17.54 -36.26 -0.33
C ILE A 5 -16.82 -35.60 0.84
N VAL A 6 -16.50 -36.35 1.89
CA VAL A 6 -15.78 -35.84 3.07
C VAL A 6 -14.36 -35.41 2.69
N VAL A 7 -13.64 -36.22 1.90
CA VAL A 7 -12.29 -35.88 1.43
C VAL A 7 -12.31 -34.65 0.53
N ASN A 8 -13.21 -34.58 -0.44
CA ASN A 8 -13.27 -33.45 -1.37
C ASN A 8 -13.72 -32.15 -0.68
N LYS A 9 -14.77 -32.19 0.14
CA LYS A 9 -15.22 -31.01 0.88
C LYS A 9 -14.19 -30.57 1.92
N GLY A 10 -13.54 -31.52 2.60
CA GLY A 10 -12.46 -31.25 3.55
C GLY A 10 -11.24 -30.64 2.86
N ALA A 11 -10.84 -31.14 1.69
CA ALA A 11 -9.75 -30.59 0.89
C ALA A 11 -10.06 -29.18 0.38
N LEU A 12 -11.29 -28.94 -0.11
CA LEU A 12 -11.73 -27.60 -0.53
C LEU A 12 -11.77 -26.61 0.64
N LEU A 13 -12.25 -27.06 1.79
CA LEU A 13 -12.27 -26.26 3.01
C LEU A 13 -10.83 -25.87 3.42
N LEU A 14 -9.93 -26.86 3.45
CA LEU A 14 -8.52 -26.64 3.78
C LEU A 14 -7.85 -25.69 2.77
N ALA A 15 -8.07 -25.90 1.47
CA ALA A 15 -7.54 -25.03 0.43
C ALA A 15 -8.03 -23.57 0.58
N ASN A 16 -9.32 -23.38 0.89
CA ASN A 16 -9.89 -22.06 1.11
C ASN A 16 -9.32 -21.39 2.36
N TYR A 17 -9.17 -22.09 3.48
CA TYR A 17 -8.63 -21.48 4.70
C TYR A 17 -7.13 -21.24 4.67
N LEU A 18 -6.36 -22.10 3.99
CA LEU A 18 -4.90 -21.95 3.93
C LEU A 18 -4.44 -21.02 2.80
N TYR A 19 -5.18 -20.96 1.69
CA TYR A 19 -4.76 -20.20 0.51
C TYR A 19 -5.77 -19.14 0.11
N GLY A 20 -7.06 -19.50 0.01
CA GLY A 20 -8.09 -18.58 -0.48
C GLY A 20 -8.28 -17.33 0.40
N ALA A 21 -8.66 -17.53 1.67
CA ALA A 21 -8.92 -16.44 2.60
C ALA A 21 -7.65 -15.61 2.91
N PRO A 22 -6.48 -16.20 3.19
CA PRO A 22 -5.26 -15.42 3.40
C PRO A 22 -4.86 -14.59 2.18
N PHE A 23 -4.98 -15.15 0.97
CA PHE A 23 -4.70 -14.41 -0.27
C PHE A 23 -5.64 -13.22 -0.44
N LEU A 24 -6.95 -13.40 -0.24
CA LEU A 24 -7.92 -12.31 -0.35
C LEU A 24 -7.68 -11.21 0.69
N VAL A 25 -7.34 -11.58 1.94
CA VAL A 25 -6.99 -10.62 2.99
C VAL A 25 -5.74 -9.83 2.61
N PHE A 26 -4.70 -10.50 2.12
CA PHE A 26 -3.46 -9.84 1.68
C PHE A 26 -3.71 -8.91 0.49
N CYS A 27 -4.44 -9.36 -0.53
CA CYS A 27 -4.81 -8.55 -1.69
C CYS A 27 -5.64 -7.32 -1.29
N GLY A 28 -6.64 -7.50 -0.42
CA GLY A 28 -7.45 -6.39 0.09
C GLY A 28 -6.63 -5.38 0.89
N PHE A 29 -5.70 -5.87 1.71
CA PHE A 29 -4.78 -5.03 2.47
C PHE A 29 -3.86 -4.20 1.55
N VAL A 30 -3.19 -4.84 0.59
CA VAL A 30 -2.29 -4.15 -0.35
C VAL A 30 -3.06 -3.16 -1.22
N MET A 31 -4.26 -3.52 -1.68
CA MET A 31 -5.11 -2.61 -2.46
C MET A 31 -5.56 -1.40 -1.63
N GLY A 32 -6.01 -1.62 -0.39
CA GLY A 32 -6.42 -0.54 0.50
C GLY A 32 -5.26 0.40 0.84
N LEU A 33 -4.06 -0.14 1.04
CA LEU A 33 -2.86 0.68 1.21
C LEU A 33 -2.54 1.50 -0.04
N ALA A 34 -2.48 0.85 -1.21
CA ALA A 34 -2.17 1.54 -2.46
C ALA A 34 -3.18 2.66 -2.73
N LEU A 35 -4.47 2.44 -2.47
CA LEU A 35 -5.48 3.48 -2.56
C LEU A 35 -5.09 4.68 -1.69
N LEU A 36 -4.97 4.50 -0.37
CA LEU A 36 -4.63 5.57 0.58
C LEU A 36 -3.32 6.31 0.27
N GLN A 37 -2.39 5.64 -0.40
CA GLN A 37 -1.10 6.21 -0.77
C GLN A 37 -1.16 7.05 -2.05
N HIS A 38 -2.22 6.92 -2.84
CA HIS A 38 -2.38 7.51 -4.17
C HIS A 38 -3.64 8.38 -4.34
N THR A 39 -4.53 8.44 -3.35
CA THR A 39 -5.78 9.23 -3.39
C THR A 39 -5.93 10.27 -2.29
N HIS A 40 -4.92 10.43 -1.42
CA HIS A 40 -5.00 11.39 -0.32
C HIS A 40 -5.27 12.83 -0.83
N PRO A 41 -6.16 13.63 -0.21
CA PRO A 41 -6.53 14.96 -0.72
C PRO A 41 -5.38 15.97 -0.84
N SER A 42 -4.27 15.74 -0.12
CA SER A 42 -3.11 16.63 -0.12
C SER A 42 -2.05 16.30 -1.17
N ILE A 43 -2.19 15.23 -1.95
CA ILE A 43 -1.29 14.94 -3.07
C ILE A 43 -1.88 15.45 -4.39
N ALA A 44 -1.03 15.84 -5.33
CA ALA A 44 -1.48 16.40 -6.60
C ALA A 44 -1.92 15.32 -7.58
N HIS A 45 -3.06 15.53 -8.26
CA HIS A 45 -3.49 14.72 -9.40
C HIS A 45 -3.40 15.54 -10.68
N TYR A 46 -2.51 15.14 -11.58
CA TYR A 46 -2.23 15.88 -12.81
C TYR A 46 -3.08 15.36 -13.98
N ASN A 47 -3.52 16.28 -14.83
CA ASN A 47 -4.11 15.91 -16.12
C ASN A 47 -3.02 15.57 -17.15
N THR A 48 -3.42 15.15 -18.35
CA THR A 48 -2.50 14.73 -19.43
C THR A 48 -1.57 15.83 -19.95
N THR A 49 -1.84 17.10 -19.66
CA THR A 49 -1.00 18.23 -20.10
C THR A 49 0.11 18.58 -19.12
N GLU A 50 -0.06 18.22 -17.84
CA GLU A 50 0.90 18.53 -16.76
C GLU A 50 1.64 17.30 -16.25
N TRP A 51 1.09 16.10 -16.49
CA TRP A 51 1.66 14.85 -16.00
C TRP A 51 2.98 14.50 -16.69
N ASP A 52 3.95 14.09 -15.87
CA ASP A 52 5.14 13.34 -16.30
C ASP A 52 5.48 12.28 -15.23
N TRP A 53 6.50 11.46 -15.51
CA TRP A 53 6.91 10.38 -14.62
C TRP A 53 7.30 10.88 -13.22
N ILE A 54 8.07 11.97 -13.11
CA ILE A 54 8.59 12.41 -11.82
C ILE A 54 7.47 13.04 -10.98
N ARG A 55 6.59 13.83 -11.60
CA ARG A 55 5.39 14.37 -10.96
C ARG A 55 4.48 13.26 -10.48
N GLY A 56 4.27 12.22 -11.29
CA GLY A 56 3.53 11.03 -10.89
C GLY A 56 4.16 10.28 -9.72
N ALA A 57 5.49 10.10 -9.72
CA ALA A 57 6.21 9.43 -8.65
C ALA A 57 6.15 10.20 -7.31
N LEU A 58 6.15 11.53 -7.38
CA LEU A 58 6.05 12.41 -6.21
C LEU A 58 4.60 12.57 -5.69
N SER A 59 3.59 12.25 -6.51
CA SER A 59 2.18 12.28 -6.13
C SER A 59 1.77 11.08 -5.28
N THR A 60 2.44 10.90 -4.14
CA THR A 60 2.17 9.82 -3.21
C THR A 60 2.37 10.23 -1.76
N ILE A 61 1.83 9.46 -0.83
CA ILE A 61 1.97 9.71 0.61
C ILE A 61 2.58 8.51 1.35
N ASP A 62 3.64 8.76 2.12
CA ASP A 62 4.25 7.76 2.99
C ASP A 62 3.39 7.57 4.25
N ARG A 63 3.32 6.34 4.76
CA ARG A 63 2.48 5.98 5.91
C ARG A 63 3.21 5.00 6.82
N ASN A 64 3.00 5.13 8.13
CA ASN A 64 3.42 4.13 9.12
C ASN A 64 2.21 3.27 9.51
N VAL A 65 2.27 1.98 9.19
CA VAL A 65 1.18 1.03 9.46
C VAL A 65 1.47 0.14 10.67
N GLY A 66 2.38 0.57 11.53
CA GLY A 66 2.75 -0.09 12.76
C GLY A 66 3.44 -1.43 12.51
N PHE A 67 2.99 -2.48 13.21
CA PHE A 67 3.61 -3.81 13.11
C PHE A 67 3.57 -4.39 11.68
N LEU A 68 2.59 -3.96 10.87
CA LEU A 68 2.45 -4.43 9.51
C LEU A 68 3.57 -3.95 8.60
N ASN A 69 4.30 -2.89 8.96
CA ASN A 69 5.44 -2.42 8.17
C ASN A 69 6.47 -3.54 7.97
N TRP A 70 6.74 -4.32 9.01
CA TRP A 70 7.69 -5.44 8.93
C TRP A 70 7.26 -6.50 7.91
N PHE A 71 5.95 -6.79 7.82
CA PHE A 71 5.40 -7.77 6.88
C PHE A 71 5.52 -7.32 5.41
N VAL A 72 5.50 -6.01 5.17
CA VAL A 72 5.62 -5.43 3.82
C VAL A 72 6.94 -4.70 3.62
N HIS A 73 7.98 -5.04 4.38
CA HIS A 73 9.34 -4.52 4.25
C HIS A 73 9.43 -2.98 4.27
N ASP A 74 8.67 -2.36 5.17
CA ASP A 74 8.57 -0.91 5.35
C ASP A 74 8.10 -0.14 4.11
N VAL A 75 7.62 -0.81 3.05
CA VAL A 75 7.19 -0.18 1.78
C VAL A 75 6.25 1.01 2.01
N PRO A 76 5.27 0.95 2.92
CA PRO A 76 4.42 2.10 3.19
C PRO A 76 5.17 3.33 3.71
N CYS A 77 6.24 3.13 4.46
CA CYS A 77 7.07 4.20 5.02
C CYS A 77 8.07 4.79 4.02
N ILE A 78 8.27 4.15 2.86
CA ILE A 78 9.20 4.54 1.80
C ILE A 78 8.47 4.68 0.46
N HIS A 79 7.18 5.02 0.49
CA HIS A 79 6.31 4.93 -0.67
C HIS A 79 6.80 5.83 -1.81
N VAL A 80 7.09 7.10 -1.53
CA VAL A 80 7.65 8.00 -2.54
C VAL A 80 9.00 7.52 -3.07
N LEU A 81 9.86 6.97 -2.19
CA LEU A 81 11.18 6.49 -2.57
C LEU A 81 11.10 5.29 -3.52
N HIS A 82 10.21 4.31 -3.26
CA HIS A 82 10.12 3.15 -4.15
C HIS A 82 9.56 3.53 -5.52
N HIS A 83 8.77 4.60 -5.66
CA HIS A 83 8.36 5.10 -6.98
C HIS A 83 9.53 5.73 -7.74
N ILE A 84 10.39 6.49 -7.05
CA ILE A 84 11.58 7.10 -7.65
C ILE A 84 12.63 6.03 -7.98
N PHE A 85 12.84 5.07 -7.08
CA PHE A 85 13.86 4.02 -7.18
C PHE A 85 13.28 2.62 -6.94
N PRO A 86 12.48 2.08 -7.87
CA PRO A 86 11.78 0.79 -7.69
C PRO A 86 12.70 -0.43 -7.58
N ARG A 87 13.98 -0.27 -7.92
CA ARG A 87 15.00 -1.33 -7.83
C ARG A 87 15.80 -1.27 -6.53
N ILE A 88 15.50 -0.33 -5.62
CA ILE A 88 16.22 -0.24 -4.36
C ILE A 88 15.93 -1.47 -3.49
N PRO A 89 16.95 -2.14 -2.94
CA PRO A 89 16.70 -3.22 -1.99
C PRO A 89 16.06 -2.67 -0.70
N HIS A 90 15.07 -3.38 -0.18
CA HIS A 90 14.31 -2.96 1.01
C HIS A 90 15.21 -2.70 2.23
N TYR A 91 16.32 -3.44 2.37
CA TYR A 91 17.26 -3.30 3.49
C TYR A 91 18.13 -2.03 3.46
N HIS A 92 18.15 -1.29 2.34
CA HIS A 92 18.75 0.06 2.26
C HIS A 92 17.71 1.16 2.03
N ALA A 93 16.44 0.81 1.87
CA ALA A 93 15.44 1.78 1.45
C ALA A 93 15.20 2.88 2.49
N LEU A 94 15.15 2.55 3.78
CA LEU A 94 15.02 3.57 4.84
C LEU A 94 16.23 4.51 4.90
N GLU A 95 17.43 4.00 4.64
CA GLU A 95 18.65 4.81 4.58
C GLU A 95 18.57 5.81 3.41
N ALA A 96 18.23 5.33 2.22
CA ALA A 96 18.06 6.15 1.04
C ALA A 96 16.93 7.18 1.20
N LEU A 97 15.80 6.81 1.82
CA LEU A 97 14.72 7.75 2.12
C LEU A 97 15.24 8.92 2.95
N ARG A 98 15.98 8.64 4.03
CA ARG A 98 16.54 9.70 4.89
C ARG A 98 17.49 10.61 4.13
N ALA A 99 18.25 10.06 3.18
CA ALA A 99 19.17 10.84 2.35
C ALA A 99 18.45 11.76 1.36
N ILE A 100 17.35 11.30 0.73
CA ILE A 100 16.64 12.09 -0.28
C ILE A 100 15.56 13.00 0.31
N LYS A 101 15.03 12.69 1.50
CA LYS A 101 13.93 13.43 2.12
C LYS A 101 14.18 14.94 2.21
N PRO A 102 15.38 15.45 2.56
CA PRO A 102 15.68 16.89 2.50
C PRO A 102 15.58 17.50 1.10
N MET A 103 15.83 16.71 0.05
CA MET A 103 15.75 17.16 -1.34
C MET A 103 14.32 17.18 -1.88
N LEU A 104 13.43 16.34 -1.33
CA LEU A 104 12.02 16.27 -1.71
C LEU A 104 11.25 17.53 -1.26
N GLY A 105 11.64 18.15 -0.14
CA GLY A 105 10.99 19.36 0.36
C GLY A 105 9.47 19.18 0.51
N ASP A 106 8.70 20.11 -0.04
CA ASP A 106 7.23 20.11 0.03
C ASP A 106 6.57 18.95 -0.73
N TYR A 107 7.31 18.23 -1.58
CA TYR A 107 6.81 17.02 -2.25
C TYR A 107 6.86 15.78 -1.34
N TYR A 108 7.54 15.84 -0.19
CA TYR A 108 7.51 14.75 0.77
C TYR A 108 6.24 14.82 1.62
N MET A 109 5.29 13.92 1.35
CA MET A 109 4.04 13.81 2.10
C MET A 109 4.07 12.61 3.03
N TYR A 110 3.53 12.78 4.23
CA TYR A 110 3.44 11.72 5.23
C TYR A 110 2.13 11.81 6.03
N ASP A 111 1.48 10.67 6.25
CA ASP A 111 0.28 10.56 7.08
C ASP A 111 0.36 9.31 7.98
N ASP A 112 0.36 9.54 9.31
CA ASP A 112 0.40 8.51 10.35
C ASP A 112 -0.98 8.12 10.88
N THR A 113 -2.05 8.63 10.27
CA THR A 113 -3.41 8.26 10.65
C THR A 113 -3.61 6.75 10.48
N PRO A 114 -4.15 6.04 11.50
CA PRO A 114 -4.44 4.61 11.42
C PRO A 114 -5.24 4.26 10.17
N ILE A 115 -4.86 3.20 9.45
CA ILE A 115 -5.40 2.84 8.12
C ILE A 115 -6.93 2.89 8.08
N ILE A 116 -7.60 2.32 9.09
CA ILE A 116 -9.08 2.27 9.13
C ILE A 116 -9.68 3.68 9.23
N GLN A 117 -9.06 4.55 10.03
CA GLN A 117 -9.50 5.94 10.19
C GLN A 117 -9.22 6.74 8.92
N ALA A 118 -8.04 6.56 8.32
CA ALA A 118 -7.67 7.21 7.06
C ALA A 118 -8.60 6.80 5.92
N PHE A 119 -8.92 5.51 5.80
CA PHE A 119 -9.87 5.01 4.81
C PHE A 119 -11.25 5.66 4.96
N TRP A 120 -11.75 5.78 6.19
CA TRP A 120 -13.02 6.45 6.42
C TRP A 120 -12.96 7.95 6.10
N ARG A 121 -11.87 8.63 6.48
CA ARG A 121 -11.68 10.07 6.26
C ARG A 121 -11.51 10.41 4.78
N ASP A 122 -10.67 9.66 4.08
CA ASP A 122 -10.19 9.98 2.73
C ASP A 122 -11.11 9.38 1.66
N GLU A 123 -11.69 8.20 1.89
CA GLU A 123 -12.51 7.49 0.89
C GLU A 123 -13.99 7.44 1.28
N GLY A 124 -14.28 7.34 2.58
CA GLY A 124 -15.64 7.21 3.11
C GLY A 124 -16.52 8.44 2.90
N MET A 125 -15.93 9.62 2.69
CA MET A 125 -16.65 10.87 2.41
C MET A 125 -16.71 11.24 0.92
N HIS A 126 -16.15 10.41 0.03
CA HIS A 126 -16.18 10.60 -1.43
C HIS A 126 -17.13 9.65 -2.15
N LEU A 127 -17.85 8.81 -1.40
CA LEU A 127 -19.01 8.09 -1.90
C LEU A 127 -20.19 9.08 -1.96
N CYS A 128 -20.41 9.67 -3.14
CA CYS A 128 -21.74 10.21 -3.52
C CYS A 128 -22.82 9.12 -3.38
#